data_AF-A0A7C0XTK2-F1
#
_entry.id   AF-A0A7C0XTK2-F1
#
_cell.length_a   1.000
_cell.length_b   1.000
_cell.length_c   1.000
_cell.angle_alpha   90.00
_cell.angle_beta   90.00
_cell.angle_gamma   90.00
#
_symmetry.space_group_name_H-M   'P 1'
#
loop_
_entity.id
_entity.type
_entity.pdbx_description
1 polymer ?
#
loop_
_entity_poly.entity_id
_entity_poly.type
_entity_poly.pdbx_seq_one_letter_code
_entity_poly.pdbx_strand_id
1 'polypeptide(L)'
;MKKYFTLTEVLVGAVILSLILGGLISLFTAAKGYVTHSTKRLIAFTLARSKLNELYQAVREDTWESGDLSVDTHSLPTITIEGVNYSGSYKVKSVPGREYRQVVITIQYPED
;
A
#
# COMPACT_ATOMS: atom_id res chain seq x y z
N MET A 1 17.66 -57.99 -15.27
CA MET A 1 16.20 -57.78 -15.34
C MET A 1 15.93 -56.29 -15.36
N LYS A 2 15.50 -55.71 -16.50
CA LYS A 2 15.04 -54.32 -16.54
C LYS A 2 13.64 -54.28 -15.93
N LYS A 3 13.49 -53.68 -14.75
CA LYS A 3 12.17 -53.43 -14.14
C LYS A 3 11.52 -52.31 -14.93
N TYR A 4 10.58 -52.67 -15.79
CA TYR A 4 9.70 -51.70 -16.42
C TYR A 4 8.79 -51.16 -15.31
N PHE A 5 8.84 -49.85 -15.06
CA PHE A 5 7.91 -49.18 -14.14
C PHE A 5 6.48 -49.59 -14.53
N THR A 6 5.70 -50.07 -13.57
CA THR A 6 4.33 -50.49 -13.86
C THR A 6 3.51 -49.25 -14.22
N LEU A 7 2.60 -49.36 -15.20
CA LEU A 7 1.82 -48.23 -15.70
C LEU A 7 1.05 -47.52 -14.57
N THR A 8 0.62 -48.28 -13.56
CA THR A 8 0.03 -47.80 -12.31
C THR A 8 0.95 -46.90 -11.51
N GLU A 9 2.23 -47.24 -11.39
CA GLU A 9 3.23 -46.48 -10.63
C GLU A 9 3.53 -45.13 -11.28
N VAL A 10 3.56 -45.10 -12.62
CA VAL A 10 3.66 -43.85 -13.40
C VAL A 10 2.42 -42.98 -13.20
N LEU A 11 1.23 -43.59 -13.17
CA LEU A 11 -0.05 -42.89 -12.99
C LEU A 11 -0.16 -42.30 -11.58
N VAL A 12 0.21 -43.06 -10.56
CA VAL A 12 0.26 -42.60 -9.17
C VAL A 12 1.29 -41.48 -9.01
N GLY A 13 2.48 -41.61 -9.62
CA GLY A 13 3.50 -40.57 -9.61
C GLY A 13 3.03 -39.26 -10.27
N ALA A 14 2.31 -39.35 -11.39
CA ALA A 14 1.76 -38.20 -12.08
C ALA A 14 0.69 -37.46 -11.23
N VAL A 15 -0.15 -38.21 -10.50
CA VAL A 15 -1.16 -37.64 -9.59
C VAL A 15 -0.50 -36.96 -8.39
N ILE A 16 0.52 -37.57 -7.79
CA ILE A 16 1.26 -36.95 -6.68
C ILE A 16 1.95 -35.67 -7.16
N LEU A 17 2.59 -35.71 -8.33
CA LEU A 17 3.25 -34.54 -8.91
C LEU A 17 2.27 -33.40 -9.20
N SER A 18 1.08 -33.70 -9.74
CA SER A 18 0.08 -32.67 -10.05
C SER A 18 -0.45 -32.00 -8.78
N LEU A 19 -0.64 -32.76 -7.70
CA LEU A 19 -1.05 -32.23 -6.40
C LEU A 19 0.02 -31.29 -5.80
N ILE A 20 1.30 -31.67 -5.90
CA ILE A 20 2.41 -30.83 -5.41
C ILE A 20 2.49 -29.53 -6.21
N LEU A 21 2.44 -29.61 -7.54
CA LEU A 21 2.49 -28.42 -8.40
C LEU A 21 1.28 -27.50 -8.15
N GLY A 22 0.08 -28.07 -8.00
CA GLY A 22 -1.12 -27.32 -7.65
C GLY A 22 -0.99 -26.61 -6.30
N GLY A 23 -0.45 -27.31 -5.29
CA GLY A 23 -0.20 -26.73 -3.97
C GLY A 23 0.80 -25.56 -4.02
N LEU A 24 1.89 -25.70 -4.78
CA LEU A 24 2.87 -24.64 -4.97
C LEU A 24 2.26 -23.40 -5.63
N ILE A 25 1.51 -23.58 -6.72
CA ILE A 25 0.85 -22.46 -7.42
C ILE A 25 -0.11 -21.73 -6.48
N SER A 26 -0.90 -22.46 -5.68
CA SER A 26 -1.80 -21.87 -4.70
C SER A 26 -1.08 -21.05 -3.63
N LEU A 27 0.12 -21.47 -3.21
CA LEU A 27 0.91 -20.72 -2.25
C LEU A 27 1.43 -19.42 -2.87
N PHE A 28 1.89 -19.45 -4.11
CA PHE A 28 2.36 -18.26 -4.82
C PHE A 28 1.25 -17.24 -5.06
N THR A 29 0.05 -17.68 -5.41
CA THR A 29 -1.09 -16.75 -5.60
C THR A 29 -1.51 -16.09 -4.30
N ALA A 30 -1.56 -16.85 -3.20
CA ALA A 30 -1.85 -16.30 -1.87
C ALA A 30 -0.77 -15.30 -1.41
N ALA A 31 0.51 -15.65 -1.57
CA ALA A 31 1.63 -14.78 -1.22
C ALA A 31 1.63 -13.49 -2.04
N LYS A 32 1.30 -13.56 -3.34
CA LYS A 32 1.23 -12.39 -4.22
C LYS A 32 0.25 -11.33 -3.69
N GLY A 33 -0.96 -11.74 -3.29
CA GLY A 33 -1.95 -10.81 -2.75
C GLY A 33 -1.45 -10.06 -1.51
N TYR A 34 -0.81 -10.78 -0.60
CA TYR A 34 -0.23 -10.19 0.62
C TYR A 34 0.90 -9.19 0.31
N VAL A 35 1.78 -9.53 -0.63
CA VAL A 35 2.87 -8.65 -1.05
C VAL A 35 2.30 -7.39 -1.72
N THR A 36 1.35 -7.53 -2.64
CA THR A 36 0.72 -6.38 -3.31
C THR A 36 0.04 -5.44 -2.32
N HIS A 37 -0.71 -5.97 -1.35
CA HIS A 37 -1.32 -5.15 -0.30
C HIS A 37 -0.27 -4.39 0.53
N SER A 38 0.84 -5.05 0.87
CA SER A 38 1.93 -4.43 1.61
C SER A 38 2.63 -3.33 0.80
N THR A 39 2.85 -3.55 -0.50
CA THR A 39 3.42 -2.55 -1.42
C THR A 39 2.53 -1.33 -1.54
N LYS A 40 1.21 -1.50 -1.72
CA LYS A 40 0.25 -0.38 -1.76
C LYS A 40 0.32 0.49 -0.51
N ARG A 41 0.38 -0.16 0.67
CA ARG A 41 0.53 0.55 1.95
C ARG A 41 1.85 1.32 2.07
N LEU A 42 2.96 0.76 1.58
CA LEU A 42 4.26 1.47 1.57
C LEU A 42 4.25 2.67 0.63
N ILE A 43 3.61 2.56 -0.54
CA ILE A 43 3.45 3.68 -1.47
C ILE A 43 2.61 4.78 -0.81
N ALA A 44 1.46 4.43 -0.22
CA ALA A 44 0.61 5.39 0.49
C ALA A 44 1.36 6.11 1.62
N PHE A 45 2.15 5.38 2.41
CA PHE A 45 2.99 5.97 3.45
C PHE A 45 4.04 6.92 2.88
N THR A 46 4.66 6.55 1.76
CA THR A 46 5.68 7.38 1.08
C THR A 46 5.07 8.69 0.57
N LEU A 47 3.85 8.63 -0.01
CA LEU A 47 3.10 9.81 -0.43
C LEU A 47 2.77 10.72 0.75
N ALA A 48 2.26 10.15 1.85
CA ALA A 48 1.97 10.91 3.06
C ALA A 48 3.24 11.57 3.64
N ARG A 49 4.35 10.84 3.68
CA ARG A 49 5.65 11.36 4.14
C ARG A 49 6.16 12.48 3.24
N SER A 50 6.04 12.35 1.92
CA SER A 50 6.41 13.39 0.97
C SER A 50 5.64 14.67 1.25
N LYS A 51 4.31 14.56 1.39
CA LYS A 51 3.48 15.73 1.67
C LYS A 51 3.78 16.34 3.03
N LEU A 52 4.05 15.53 4.05
CA LEU A 52 4.46 16.03 5.36
C LEU A 52 5.77 16.83 5.29
N ASN A 53 6.75 16.36 4.50
CA ASN A 53 8.02 17.08 4.30
C ASN A 53 7.84 18.41 3.56
N GLU A 54 6.90 18.50 2.62
CA GLU A 54 6.52 19.77 1.98
C GLU A 54 5.92 20.73 3.00
N LEU A 55 4.95 20.25 3.78
CA LEU A 55 4.27 21.06 4.81
C LEU A 55 5.23 21.53 5.91
N TYR A 56 6.24 20.73 6.25
CA TYR A 56 7.29 21.11 7.20
C TYR A 56 8.10 22.33 6.72
N GLN A 57 8.24 22.53 5.41
CA GLN A 57 8.91 23.72 4.86
C GLN A 57 8.00 24.96 4.89
N ALA A 58 6.68 24.78 4.96
CA ALA A 58 5.68 25.84 5.04
C ALA A 58 5.41 26.35 6.47
N VAL A 59 6.22 25.96 7.45
CA VAL A 59 5.99 26.20 8.90
C VAL A 59 6.14 27.66 9.33
N ARG A 60 6.52 28.60 8.44
CA ARG A 60 6.61 30.00 8.85
C ARG A 60 5.23 30.52 9.29
N GLU A 61 5.19 31.02 10.52
CA GLU A 61 3.99 31.43 11.25
C GLU A 61 3.17 32.49 10.49
N ASP A 62 3.84 33.33 9.70
CA ASP A 62 3.25 34.37 8.85
C ASP A 62 2.31 33.82 7.76
N THR A 63 2.42 32.53 7.42
CA THR A 63 1.60 31.89 6.36
C THR A 63 0.49 30.99 6.91
N TRP A 64 0.31 30.89 8.22
CA TRP A 64 -0.65 29.95 8.82
C TRP A 64 -2.11 30.30 8.57
N GLU A 65 -2.45 31.57 8.33
CA GLU A 65 -3.84 31.99 8.11
C GLU A 65 -4.27 32.00 6.63
N SER A 66 -3.32 31.81 5.70
CA SER A 66 -3.59 31.92 4.25
C SER A 66 -2.89 30.87 3.38
N GLY A 67 -2.03 30.03 3.96
CA GLY A 67 -1.27 29.00 3.25
C GLY A 67 -1.76 27.57 3.48
N ASP A 68 -0.92 26.60 3.10
CA ASP A 68 -1.17 25.16 3.21
C ASP A 68 -1.33 24.66 4.66
N LEU A 69 -0.98 25.47 5.66
CA LEU A 69 -1.16 25.16 7.09
C LEU A 69 -2.38 25.88 7.71
N SER A 70 -3.25 26.45 6.88
CA SER A 70 -4.54 26.98 7.33
C SER A 70 -5.46 25.89 7.87
N VAL A 71 -6.22 26.23 8.90
CA VAL A 71 -7.12 25.30 9.60
C VAL A 71 -8.29 24.95 8.70
N ASP A 72 -8.10 23.89 7.93
CA ASP A 72 -9.17 23.26 7.17
C ASP A 72 -8.78 21.83 6.77
N THR A 73 -9.65 21.21 5.95
CA THR A 73 -9.38 19.99 5.21
C THR A 73 -8.97 20.35 3.79
N HIS A 74 -7.76 19.95 3.42
CA HIS A 74 -7.18 20.22 2.12
C HIS A 74 -7.12 18.94 1.32
N SER A 75 -7.60 18.99 0.08
CA SER A 75 -7.60 17.83 -0.82
C SER A 75 -6.22 17.65 -1.46
N LEU A 76 -5.77 16.39 -1.55
CA LEU A 76 -4.58 16.03 -2.30
C LEU A 76 -4.95 15.61 -3.71
N PRO A 77 -4.11 15.90 -4.71
CA PRO A 77 -4.33 15.42 -6.07
C PRO A 77 -4.28 13.89 -6.08
N THR A 78 -5.15 13.28 -6.90
CA THR A 78 -5.10 11.84 -7.14
C THR A 78 -3.87 11.51 -7.98
N ILE A 79 -3.08 10.54 -7.53
CA ILE A 79 -1.88 10.07 -8.23
C ILE A 79 -2.08 8.60 -8.59
N THR A 80 -1.82 8.24 -9.85
CA THR A 80 -1.86 6.85 -10.31
C THR A 80 -0.45 6.28 -10.34
N ILE A 81 -0.21 5.22 -9.58
CA ILE A 81 1.07 4.48 -9.53
C ILE A 81 0.76 3.02 -9.79
N GLU A 82 1.40 2.43 -10.81
CA GLU A 82 1.20 1.03 -11.20
C GLU A 82 -0.28 0.66 -11.45
N GLY A 83 -1.06 1.60 -11.98
CA GLY A 83 -2.50 1.40 -12.25
C GLY A 83 -3.40 1.52 -11.01
N VAL A 84 -2.84 1.79 -9.83
CA VAL A 84 -3.59 2.03 -8.59
C VAL A 84 -3.72 3.53 -8.36
N ASN A 85 -4.95 3.99 -8.11
CA ASN A 85 -5.23 5.39 -7.79
C ASN A 85 -5.10 5.62 -6.28
N TYR A 86 -4.24 6.56 -5.92
CA TYR A 86 -4.09 7.06 -4.55
C TYR A 86 -4.70 8.45 -4.48
N SER A 87 -5.78 8.59 -3.72
CA SER A 87 -6.39 9.88 -3.39
C SER A 87 -6.16 10.19 -1.93
N GLY A 88 -6.35 11.44 -1.51
CA GLY A 88 -6.20 11.75 -0.10
C GLY A 88 -6.59 13.16 0.26
N SER A 89 -6.51 13.42 1.55
CA SER A 89 -6.67 14.75 2.12
C SER A 89 -5.80 14.88 3.35
N TYR A 90 -5.52 16.11 3.73
CA TYR A 90 -4.91 16.38 5.03
C TYR A 90 -5.75 17.39 5.79
N LYS A 91 -5.86 17.18 7.10
CA LYS A 91 -6.60 18.04 8.00
C LYS A 91 -5.66 18.74 8.94
N VAL A 92 -5.77 20.07 8.98
CA VAL A 92 -4.99 20.90 9.88
C VAL A 92 -5.87 21.34 11.04
N LYS A 93 -5.37 21.24 12.27
CA LYS A 93 -6.07 21.65 13.49
C LYS A 93 -5.17 22.50 14.36
N SER A 94 -5.73 23.55 14.94
CA SER A 94 -5.11 24.28 16.05
C SER A 94 -5.09 23.41 17.30
N VAL A 95 -4.00 23.45 18.05
CA VAL A 95 -3.94 22.81 19.37
C VAL A 95 -4.11 23.88 20.46
N PRO A 96 -5.14 23.78 21.32
CA PRO A 96 -5.38 24.79 22.36
C PRO A 96 -4.15 25.00 23.25
N GLY A 97 -3.78 26.26 23.45
CA GLY A 97 -2.67 26.65 24.33
C GLY A 97 -1.28 26.33 23.79
N ARG A 98 -1.13 26.06 22.48
CA ARG A 98 0.17 25.78 21.85
C ARG A 98 0.32 26.47 20.51
N GLU A 99 1.53 26.95 20.24
CA GLU A 99 1.94 27.59 18.97
C GLU A 99 2.37 26.53 17.96
N TYR A 100 1.50 25.56 17.66
CA TYR A 100 1.68 24.65 16.54
C TYR A 100 0.35 24.15 16.00
N ARG A 101 0.37 23.71 14.74
CA ARG A 101 -0.75 23.03 14.10
C ARG A 101 -0.51 21.53 14.06
N GLN A 102 -1.56 20.76 14.31
CA GLN A 102 -1.56 19.33 14.08
C GLN A 102 -2.03 19.06 12.64
N VAL A 103 -1.24 18.29 11.89
CA VAL A 103 -1.61 17.83 10.55
C VAL A 103 -1.88 16.33 10.58
N VAL A 104 -3.04 15.93 10.06
CA VAL A 104 -3.42 14.53 9.89
C VAL A 104 -3.61 14.26 8.40
N ILE A 105 -2.71 13.48 7.81
CA ILE A 105 -2.76 13.11 6.39
C ILE A 105 -3.45 11.75 6.25
N THR A 106 -4.45 11.68 5.37
CA THR A 106 -5.18 10.47 5.05
C THR A 106 -5.00 10.17 3.57
N ILE A 107 -4.40 9.02 3.26
CA ILE A 107 -4.28 8.50 1.89
C ILE A 107 -5.20 7.30 1.76
N GLN A 108 -6.00 7.31 0.71
CA GLN A 108 -6.98 6.30 0.34
C GLN A 108 -6.47 5.60 -0.92
N TYR A 109 -6.58 4.28 -0.92
CA TYR A 109 -6.27 3.42 -2.06
C TYR A 109 -7.27 2.26 -2.05
N PRO A 110 -7.56 1.64 -3.20
CA PRO A 110 -8.44 0.49 -3.26
C PRO A 110 -7.84 -0.69 -2.47
N GLU A 111 -8.59 -1.14 -1.48
CA GLU A 111 -8.46 -2.46 -0.88
C GLU A 111 -9.07 -3.45 -1.89
N ASP A 112 -8.23 -4.28 -2.51
CA ASP A 112 -8.68 -5.38 -3.38
C ASP A 112 -9.02 -6.61 -2.52
#